data_AF-C4M0J6-F1
#
_entry.id   AF-C4M0J6-F1
#
_cell.length_a   1.000
_cell.length_b   1.000
_cell.length_c   1.000
_cell.angle_alpha   90.00
_cell.angle_beta   90.00
_cell.angle_gamma   90.00
#
_symmetry.space_group_name_H-M   'P 1'
#
loop_
_entity.id
_entity.type
_entity.pdbx_description
1 polymer ?
#
loop_
_entity_poly.entity_id
_entity_poly.type
_entity_poly.pdbx_seq_one_letter_code
_entity_poly.pdbx_strand_id
1 'polypeptide(L)'
;MKLEKCFLAIVIRYNQNFQVNEKFGFINKKCYDVMLMIKVNPLNISQDISSIFKAEKLIRNIEFQKELKLFPQIETIRIDENLLIMFKKYIQNKFKQIIITSSTIPSLLSEIENKIIELTINNNFQLFNLNKFIKLIKIKIICNDINEEVITTLNNIKTLKFISIYYYKIVNNNIINIISKCKINKIILYCFQIDSIILNKLTLPKHTNEIIFCNSQYIVGMDPNIYVSYFGNYEIVFPETIIDISNFINTYLPSNIILKSFCNIFNNKHVYIDFSSYNHFKSIRNDISWLSVIYPNSIYYVGDISIPQVNVSKLIMNHSHYIGKIPNSVTWLSLNNSNVTFSNPPKLQYLCTFFSKMNYDINILTTLTKIHSVGDYTNFSKLTNLKELTTNGFINTALIQFPSSLTKLKLECTPSLYCSPFIKKLVITSSQEFPCKLSQYTQLVNLKLDGCFTFIELPTTLTSLKFNSLQYNNIIDLSSVLITTIHIVNSGNLFIILPQCLKEIKLEKSSVSFMNTQNICLNEFSMYDCDWVEIDNPFHSILKQNIFMKTNKPIIYMDCNTDKLFTENSISSNESEEHFNTSDSYGSISFENETSEIYRDE
;
A
#
# COMPACT_ATOMS: atom_id res chain seq x y z
N MET A 1 -22.13 -29.14 -13.83
CA MET A 1 -22.01 -29.17 -12.35
C MET A 1 -20.56 -29.15 -11.83
N LYS A 2 -19.59 -29.90 -12.41
CA LYS A 2 -18.17 -29.85 -11.98
C LYS A 2 -17.43 -28.57 -12.38
N LEU A 3 -17.65 -28.06 -13.59
CA LEU A 3 -17.02 -26.82 -14.12
C LEU A 3 -17.32 -25.59 -13.25
N GLU A 4 -18.56 -25.45 -12.77
CA GLU A 4 -18.98 -24.35 -11.89
C GLU A 4 -18.22 -24.37 -10.56
N LYS A 5 -18.07 -25.54 -9.93
CA LYS A 5 -17.26 -25.69 -8.70
C LYS A 5 -15.78 -25.40 -8.95
N CYS A 6 -15.23 -25.82 -10.09
CA CYS A 6 -13.86 -25.49 -10.48
C CYS A 6 -13.69 -23.97 -10.68
N PHE A 7 -14.63 -23.31 -11.35
CA PHE A 7 -14.62 -21.86 -11.52
C PHE A 7 -14.66 -21.13 -10.17
N LEU A 8 -15.57 -21.52 -9.28
CA LEU A 8 -15.67 -20.93 -7.93
C LEU A 8 -14.39 -21.16 -7.11
N ALA A 9 -13.74 -22.32 -7.25
CA ALA A 9 -12.46 -22.59 -6.59
C ALA A 9 -11.32 -21.69 -7.12
N ILE A 10 -11.32 -21.41 -8.42
CA ILE A 10 -10.42 -20.44 -9.04
C ILE A 10 -10.70 -19.05 -8.47
N VAL A 11 -11.96 -18.62 -8.41
CA VAL A 11 -12.35 -17.32 -7.86
C VAL A 11 -11.83 -17.14 -6.43
N ILE A 12 -12.03 -18.12 -5.54
CA ILE A 12 -11.52 -18.05 -4.15
C ILE A 12 -9.99 -17.89 -4.14
N ARG A 13 -9.29 -18.62 -5.01
CA ARG A 13 -7.82 -18.55 -5.07
C ARG A 13 -7.29 -17.20 -5.54
N TYR A 14 -8.01 -16.49 -6.41
CA TYR A 14 -7.58 -15.20 -6.95
C TYR A 14 -8.16 -13.98 -6.19
N ASN A 15 -9.05 -14.21 -5.23
CA ASN A 15 -9.67 -13.13 -4.47
C ASN A 15 -8.77 -12.61 -3.35
N GLN A 16 -8.15 -11.45 -3.54
CA GLN A 16 -7.14 -10.90 -2.62
C GLN A 16 -7.67 -10.49 -1.22
N ASN A 17 -8.99 -10.56 -0.96
CA ASN A 17 -9.59 -10.15 0.31
C ASN A 17 -10.07 -11.36 1.14
N PHE A 18 -9.40 -11.61 2.26
CA PHE A 18 -9.75 -12.66 3.22
C PHE A 18 -11.20 -12.59 3.73
N GLN A 19 -11.74 -11.40 4.02
CA GLN A 19 -13.11 -11.23 4.52
C GLN A 19 -14.17 -11.69 3.51
N VAL A 20 -13.88 -11.56 2.21
CA VAL A 20 -14.78 -12.05 1.17
C VAL A 20 -14.79 -13.58 1.17
N ASN A 21 -13.64 -14.22 1.42
CA ASN A 21 -13.56 -15.68 1.55
C ASN A 21 -14.31 -16.20 2.79
N GLU A 22 -14.26 -15.49 3.92
CA GLU A 22 -15.09 -15.83 5.09
C GLU A 22 -16.58 -15.79 4.74
N LYS A 23 -17.01 -14.78 3.99
CA LYS A 23 -18.41 -14.61 3.60
C LYS A 23 -18.86 -15.56 2.48
N PHE A 24 -17.92 -16.07 1.70
CA PHE A 24 -18.20 -16.86 0.50
C PHE A 24 -19.04 -18.11 0.79
N GLY A 25 -18.72 -18.83 1.87
CA GLY A 25 -19.43 -20.04 2.26
C GLY A 25 -20.90 -19.82 2.63
N PHE A 26 -21.26 -18.60 3.02
CA PHE A 26 -22.63 -18.24 3.40
C PHE A 26 -23.51 -17.87 2.19
N ILE A 27 -22.94 -17.71 0.99
CA ILE A 27 -23.72 -17.35 -0.20
C ILE A 27 -24.67 -18.47 -0.60
N ASN A 28 -24.17 -19.71 -0.70
CA ASN A 28 -24.97 -20.90 -0.95
C ASN A 28 -24.17 -22.19 -0.67
N LYS A 29 -24.86 -23.34 -0.69
CA LYS A 29 -24.26 -24.68 -0.48
C LYS A 29 -23.10 -24.99 -1.42
N LYS A 30 -23.16 -24.58 -2.70
CA LYS A 30 -22.07 -24.85 -3.65
C LYS A 30 -20.80 -24.09 -3.28
N CYS A 31 -20.93 -22.86 -2.82
CA CYS A 31 -19.80 -22.05 -2.33
C CYS A 31 -19.17 -22.70 -1.09
N TYR A 32 -19.98 -23.15 -0.14
CA TYR A 32 -19.50 -23.91 1.02
C TYR A 32 -18.78 -25.22 0.62
N ASP A 33 -19.38 -26.01 -0.27
CA ASP A 33 -18.77 -27.24 -0.80
C ASP A 33 -17.39 -26.97 -1.41
N VAL A 34 -17.22 -25.86 -2.14
CA VAL A 34 -15.95 -25.48 -2.75
C VAL A 34 -14.89 -25.18 -1.69
N MET A 35 -15.25 -24.49 -0.61
CA MET A 35 -14.32 -24.22 0.50
C MET A 35 -13.83 -25.52 1.14
N LEU A 36 -14.71 -26.52 1.25
CA LEU A 36 -14.31 -27.84 1.76
C LEU A 36 -13.39 -28.60 0.81
N MET A 37 -13.39 -28.31 -0.50
CA MET A 37 -12.56 -29.02 -1.49
C MET A 37 -11.18 -28.39 -1.73
N ILE A 38 -10.91 -27.20 -1.18
CA ILE A 38 -9.65 -26.49 -1.38
C ILE A 38 -8.50 -27.23 -0.65
N LYS A 39 -7.48 -27.61 -1.43
CA LYS A 39 -6.30 -28.34 -0.94
C LYS A 39 -5.04 -27.47 -0.79
N VAL A 40 -5.07 -26.27 -1.34
CA VAL A 40 -3.96 -25.30 -1.26
C VAL A 40 -4.54 -24.00 -0.72
N ASN A 41 -4.03 -23.48 0.40
CA ASN A 41 -4.54 -22.21 0.90
C ASN A 41 -4.28 -21.09 -0.13
N PRO A 42 -5.24 -20.17 -0.29
CA PRO A 42 -5.06 -19.02 -1.17
C PRO A 42 -3.88 -18.12 -0.78
N LEU A 43 -3.64 -17.91 0.53
CA LEU A 43 -2.71 -16.92 1.08
C LEU A 43 -3.08 -15.49 0.67
N ASN A 44 -4.38 -15.19 0.68
CA ASN A 44 -4.94 -13.89 0.28
C ASN A 44 -4.96 -12.91 1.47
N ILE A 45 -3.80 -12.77 2.09
CA ILE A 45 -3.53 -11.88 3.21
C ILE A 45 -2.60 -10.79 2.68
N SER A 46 -2.85 -9.52 3.00
CA SER A 46 -2.17 -8.37 2.39
C SER A 46 -0.64 -8.56 2.32
N GLN A 47 -0.09 -8.44 1.10
CA GLN A 47 1.34 -8.62 0.82
C GLN A 47 2.14 -7.33 0.99
N ASP A 48 1.46 -6.18 1.05
CA ASP A 48 2.09 -4.87 1.03
C ASP A 48 2.56 -4.47 2.44
N ILE A 49 3.67 -5.07 2.89
CA ILE A 49 4.37 -4.67 4.13
C ILE A 49 5.45 -3.63 3.78
N SER A 50 5.16 -2.74 2.82
CA SER A 50 6.11 -1.69 2.39
C SER A 50 6.14 -0.48 3.34
N SER A 51 5.24 -0.40 4.33
CA SER A 51 5.23 0.66 5.33
C SER A 51 4.99 0.16 6.75
N ILE A 52 6.08 -0.08 7.48
CA ILE A 52 6.33 0.38 8.86
C ILE A 52 5.38 -0.09 10.01
N PHE A 53 4.17 -0.62 9.80
CA PHE A 53 3.26 -1.05 10.86
C PHE A 53 3.33 -2.55 11.17
N LYS A 54 3.78 -2.96 12.37
CA LYS A 54 3.79 -4.38 12.77
C LYS A 54 2.46 -4.91 13.35
N ALA A 55 1.48 -4.04 13.65
CA ALA A 55 0.11 -4.46 13.98
C ALA A 55 -0.55 -5.23 12.80
N GLU A 56 -0.21 -4.85 11.56
CA GLU A 56 -0.65 -5.57 10.36
C GLU A 56 -0.03 -6.96 10.26
N LYS A 57 1.21 -7.17 10.75
CA LYS A 57 1.80 -8.51 10.88
C LYS A 57 0.98 -9.39 11.84
N LEU A 58 0.42 -8.82 12.91
CA LEU A 58 -0.44 -9.55 13.84
C LEU A 58 -1.80 -9.89 13.24
N ILE A 59 -2.46 -8.92 12.59
CA ILE A 59 -3.71 -9.17 11.87
C ILE A 59 -3.49 -10.29 10.86
N ARG A 60 -2.36 -10.26 10.14
CA ARG A 60 -1.94 -11.28 9.20
C ARG A 60 -1.76 -12.66 9.83
N ASN A 61 -1.15 -12.76 11.02
CA ASN A 61 -1.05 -14.04 11.75
C ASN A 61 -2.43 -14.59 12.15
N ILE A 62 -3.34 -13.73 12.62
CA ILE A 62 -4.71 -14.12 12.99
C ILE A 62 -5.50 -14.56 11.76
N GLU A 63 -5.45 -13.79 10.68
CA GLU A 63 -6.10 -14.10 9.40
C GLU A 63 -5.58 -15.41 8.83
N PHE A 64 -4.26 -15.66 8.93
CA PHE A 64 -3.69 -16.95 8.53
C PHE A 64 -4.25 -18.10 9.36
N GLN A 65 -4.28 -17.99 10.69
CA GLN A 65 -4.89 -19.05 11.52
C GLN A 65 -6.36 -19.28 11.19
N LYS A 66 -7.13 -18.22 10.92
CA LYS A 66 -8.53 -18.33 10.50
C LYS A 66 -8.65 -18.97 9.10
N GLU A 67 -7.80 -18.61 8.15
CA GLU A 67 -7.72 -19.21 6.81
C GLU A 67 -7.52 -20.73 6.92
N LEU A 68 -6.61 -21.19 7.78
CA LEU A 68 -6.36 -22.62 7.99
C LEU A 68 -7.52 -23.37 8.65
N LYS A 69 -8.40 -22.68 9.39
CA LYS A 69 -9.65 -23.24 9.92
C LYS A 69 -10.75 -23.24 8.86
N LEU A 70 -10.77 -22.21 8.02
CA LEU A 70 -11.75 -22.02 6.95
C LEU A 70 -11.67 -23.10 5.86
N PHE A 71 -10.46 -23.57 5.57
CA PHE A 71 -10.19 -24.59 4.57
C PHE A 71 -9.65 -25.87 5.23
N PRO A 72 -10.52 -26.77 5.73
CA PRO A 72 -10.09 -27.90 6.54
C PRO A 72 -9.30 -28.98 5.78
N GLN A 73 -9.41 -29.04 4.45
CA GLN A 73 -8.75 -30.05 3.60
C GLN A 73 -7.41 -29.59 3.00
N ILE A 74 -6.79 -28.54 3.53
CA ILE A 74 -5.46 -28.10 3.06
C ILE A 74 -4.43 -29.23 3.22
N GLU A 75 -3.81 -29.62 2.11
CA GLU A 75 -2.70 -30.56 2.06
C GLU A 75 -1.37 -29.85 1.75
N THR A 76 -1.44 -28.76 1.00
CA THR A 76 -0.29 -27.93 0.60
C THR A 76 -0.43 -26.53 1.18
N ILE A 77 0.56 -26.09 1.96
CA ILE A 77 0.58 -24.75 2.52
C ILE A 77 1.45 -23.81 1.68
N ARG A 78 0.87 -22.68 1.25
CA ARG A 78 1.57 -21.48 0.80
C ARG A 78 1.89 -20.62 1.99
N ILE A 79 3.15 -20.23 2.12
CA ILE A 79 3.61 -19.42 3.22
C ILE A 79 4.81 -18.55 2.83
N ASP A 80 4.93 -17.38 3.46
CA ASP A 80 6.10 -16.53 3.35
C ASP A 80 7.01 -16.66 4.58
N GLU A 81 8.16 -15.99 4.55
CA GLU A 81 9.16 -16.05 5.61
C GLU A 81 8.59 -15.61 6.98
N ASN A 82 7.82 -14.51 7.03
CA ASN A 82 7.28 -13.99 8.28
C ASN A 82 6.34 -14.98 8.97
N LEU A 83 5.40 -15.56 8.20
CA LEU A 83 4.48 -16.56 8.73
C LEU A 83 5.21 -17.86 9.07
N LEU A 84 6.24 -18.23 8.30
CA LEU A 84 7.00 -19.45 8.55
C LEU A 84 7.76 -19.39 9.88
N ILE A 85 8.37 -18.25 10.23
CA ILE A 85 9.02 -18.05 11.54
C ILE A 85 8.05 -18.37 12.68
N MET A 86 6.80 -17.91 12.57
CA MET A 86 5.78 -18.09 13.60
C MET A 86 5.20 -19.50 13.64
N PHE A 87 4.99 -20.13 12.48
CA PHE A 87 4.20 -21.36 12.35
C PHE A 87 5.02 -22.60 11.98
N LYS A 88 6.37 -22.54 12.00
CA LYS A 88 7.27 -23.62 11.54
C LYS A 88 6.88 -25.00 12.06
N LYS A 89 6.80 -25.18 13.38
CA LYS A 89 6.47 -26.47 14.02
C LYS A 89 5.08 -26.98 13.62
N TYR A 90 4.09 -26.09 13.59
CA TYR A 90 2.73 -26.44 13.20
C TYR A 90 2.68 -26.93 11.75
N ILE A 91 3.39 -26.23 10.85
CA ILE A 91 3.43 -26.56 9.42
C ILE A 91 4.16 -27.86 9.17
N GLN A 92 5.31 -28.02 9.82
CA GLN A 92 6.12 -29.23 9.79
C GLN A 92 5.29 -30.45 10.18
N ASN A 93 4.40 -30.36 11.16
CA ASN A 93 3.62 -31.50 11.63
C ASN A 93 2.35 -31.74 10.78
N LYS A 94 1.65 -30.68 10.37
CA LYS A 94 0.31 -30.81 9.78
C LYS A 94 0.30 -31.03 8.27
N PHE A 95 1.15 -30.35 7.51
CA PHE A 95 1.03 -30.30 6.05
C PHE A 95 1.96 -31.28 5.34
N LYS A 96 1.51 -31.76 4.17
CA LYS A 96 2.26 -32.72 3.34
C LYS A 96 3.25 -32.04 2.41
N GLN A 97 2.89 -30.85 1.92
CA GLN A 97 3.63 -30.08 0.94
C GLN A 97 3.68 -28.61 1.32
N ILE A 98 4.75 -27.92 0.93
CA ILE A 98 5.01 -26.51 1.28
C ILE A 98 5.42 -25.74 0.02
N ILE A 99 4.85 -24.55 -0.15
CA ILE A 99 5.19 -23.55 -1.16
C ILE A 99 5.70 -22.31 -0.42
N ILE A 100 6.96 -21.96 -0.64
CA ILE A 100 7.58 -20.76 -0.05
C ILE A 100 7.47 -19.59 -1.04
N THR A 101 6.65 -18.60 -0.70
CA THR A 101 6.27 -17.51 -1.61
C THR A 101 7.19 -16.30 -1.59
N SER A 102 8.01 -16.12 -0.54
CA SER A 102 9.00 -15.05 -0.42
C SER A 102 10.43 -15.60 -0.44
N SER A 103 11.41 -14.75 -0.73
CA SER A 103 12.80 -15.08 -0.41
C SER A 103 12.93 -15.39 1.08
N THR A 104 13.78 -16.36 1.42
CA THR A 104 14.00 -16.84 2.78
C THR A 104 15.48 -17.18 2.97
N ILE A 105 15.91 -17.35 4.21
CA ILE A 105 17.23 -17.91 4.54
C ILE A 105 17.19 -19.45 4.66
N PRO A 106 18.28 -20.17 4.30
CA PRO A 106 18.33 -21.64 4.37
C PRO A 106 18.08 -22.21 5.77
N SER A 107 18.56 -21.56 6.83
CA SER A 107 18.42 -22.02 8.21
C SER A 107 16.96 -22.12 8.66
N LEU A 108 16.08 -21.26 8.15
CA LEU A 108 14.65 -21.30 8.46
C LEU A 108 13.97 -22.55 7.86
N LEU A 109 14.50 -23.05 6.75
CA LEU A 109 13.95 -24.21 6.03
C LEU A 109 14.45 -25.57 6.54
N SER A 110 15.39 -25.56 7.50
CA SER A 110 15.84 -26.79 8.14
C SER A 110 14.65 -27.58 8.67
N GLU A 111 14.69 -28.90 8.49
CA GLU A 111 13.68 -29.88 8.92
C GLU A 111 12.41 -29.95 8.05
N ILE A 112 12.24 -29.04 7.08
CA ILE A 112 11.09 -29.03 6.17
C ILE A 112 11.48 -29.12 4.69
N GLU A 113 12.78 -29.22 4.36
CA GLU A 113 13.28 -29.22 2.97
C GLU A 113 12.64 -30.32 2.12
N ASN A 114 12.39 -31.50 2.71
CA ASN A 114 11.81 -32.66 2.04
C ASN A 114 10.30 -32.54 1.73
N LYS A 115 9.64 -31.47 2.21
CA LYS A 115 8.22 -31.16 1.94
C LYS A 115 8.04 -30.02 0.95
N ILE A 116 9.08 -29.25 0.67
CA ILE A 116 9.01 -28.07 -0.19
C ILE A 116 8.91 -28.50 -1.66
N ILE A 117 7.83 -28.05 -2.32
CA ILE A 117 7.57 -28.31 -3.74
C ILE A 117 7.84 -27.08 -4.62
N GLU A 118 7.82 -25.89 -4.01
CA GLU A 118 8.01 -24.61 -4.69
C GLU A 118 8.78 -23.66 -3.77
N LEU A 119 9.87 -23.09 -4.27
CA LEU A 119 10.81 -22.30 -3.45
C LEU A 119 11.14 -20.96 -4.13
N THR A 120 11.12 -19.88 -3.37
CA THR A 120 11.58 -18.56 -3.81
C THR A 120 12.93 -18.23 -3.15
N ILE A 121 13.94 -17.91 -3.95
CA ILE A 121 15.32 -17.64 -3.51
C ILE A 121 15.77 -16.29 -4.07
N ASN A 122 16.59 -15.55 -3.32
CA ASN A 122 17.20 -14.29 -3.77
C ASN A 122 18.66 -14.49 -4.25
N ASN A 123 19.48 -13.44 -4.28
CA ASN A 123 20.91 -13.51 -4.65
C ASN A 123 21.73 -14.51 -3.80
N ASN A 124 21.21 -15.00 -2.66
CA ASN A 124 21.90 -15.93 -1.78
C ASN A 124 21.79 -17.40 -2.23
N PHE A 125 21.67 -17.65 -3.54
CA PHE A 125 21.47 -18.99 -4.11
C PHE A 125 22.54 -19.99 -3.66
N GLN A 126 23.80 -19.56 -3.57
CA GLN A 126 24.93 -20.40 -3.15
C GLN A 126 24.82 -20.92 -1.71
N LEU A 127 24.02 -20.27 -0.86
CA LEU A 127 23.80 -20.73 0.52
C LEU A 127 22.85 -21.94 0.61
N PHE A 128 22.15 -22.27 -0.48
CA PHE A 128 21.18 -23.37 -0.51
C PHE A 128 21.81 -24.66 -1.01
N ASN A 129 21.79 -25.70 -0.18
CA ASN A 129 22.01 -27.06 -0.66
C ASN A 129 20.71 -27.61 -1.27
N LEU A 130 20.49 -27.34 -2.56
CA LEU A 130 19.26 -27.71 -3.27
C LEU A 130 19.02 -29.22 -3.37
N ASN A 131 20.04 -30.05 -3.18
CA ASN A 131 19.90 -31.50 -3.17
C ASN A 131 19.03 -32.01 -2.00
N LYS A 132 18.88 -31.23 -0.93
CA LYS A 132 17.98 -31.57 0.20
C LYS A 132 16.50 -31.47 -0.15
N PHE A 133 16.16 -30.77 -1.23
CA PHE A 133 14.77 -30.47 -1.61
C PHE A 133 14.23 -31.50 -2.60
N ILE A 134 14.10 -32.75 -2.14
CA ILE A 134 13.79 -33.92 -2.98
C ILE A 134 12.43 -33.89 -3.70
N LYS A 135 11.52 -32.97 -3.32
CA LYS A 135 10.20 -32.79 -3.93
C LYS A 135 10.08 -31.50 -4.74
N LEU A 136 11.17 -30.76 -4.93
CA LEU A 136 11.15 -29.44 -5.56
C LEU A 136 10.80 -29.56 -7.04
N ILE A 137 9.66 -28.99 -7.43
CA ILE A 137 9.14 -29.00 -8.80
C ILE A 137 9.31 -27.63 -9.46
N LYS A 138 9.30 -26.56 -8.65
CA LYS A 138 9.38 -25.18 -9.15
C LYS A 138 10.30 -24.32 -8.30
N ILE A 139 11.12 -23.50 -8.95
CA ILE A 139 11.96 -22.49 -8.29
C ILE A 139 11.68 -21.11 -8.89
N LYS A 140 11.54 -20.12 -8.02
CA LYS A 140 11.56 -18.70 -8.36
C LYS A 140 12.87 -18.10 -7.86
N ILE A 141 13.69 -17.58 -8.78
CA ILE A 141 14.96 -16.94 -8.48
C ILE A 141 14.79 -15.45 -8.67
N ILE A 142 15.16 -14.66 -7.67
CA ILE A 142 15.15 -13.20 -7.69
C ILE A 142 16.61 -12.76 -7.62
N CYS A 143 17.18 -12.29 -8.72
CA CYS A 143 18.61 -12.03 -8.76
C CYS A 143 19.02 -10.79 -9.58
N ASN A 144 20.22 -10.31 -9.27
CA ASN A 144 20.92 -9.29 -10.04
C ASN A 144 21.93 -9.90 -11.01
N ASP A 145 22.35 -11.14 -10.78
CA ASP A 145 23.29 -11.84 -11.63
C ASP A 145 22.95 -13.34 -11.72
N ILE A 146 23.33 -13.97 -12.83
CA ILE A 146 23.18 -15.41 -13.05
C ILE A 146 24.39 -15.93 -13.82
N ASN A 147 25.05 -16.95 -13.26
CA ASN A 147 26.25 -17.55 -13.81
C ASN A 147 26.02 -19.02 -14.19
N GLU A 148 27.02 -19.65 -14.80
CA GLU A 148 26.92 -21.05 -15.24
C GLU A 148 26.83 -22.05 -14.07
N GLU A 149 27.38 -21.70 -12.90
CA GLU A 149 27.31 -22.53 -11.69
C GLU A 149 25.86 -22.70 -11.24
N VAL A 150 25.08 -21.61 -11.20
CA VAL A 150 23.65 -21.64 -10.88
C VAL A 150 22.90 -22.57 -11.84
N ILE A 151 23.13 -22.44 -13.14
CA ILE A 151 22.49 -23.28 -14.16
C ILE A 151 22.87 -24.75 -14.00
N THR A 152 24.14 -25.03 -13.68
CA THR A 152 24.65 -26.39 -13.43
C THR A 152 23.96 -27.01 -12.21
N THR A 153 23.84 -26.26 -11.11
CA THR A 153 23.12 -26.71 -9.92
C THR A 153 21.65 -27.00 -10.21
N LEU A 154 20.97 -26.11 -10.95
CA LEU A 154 19.56 -26.30 -11.33
C LEU A 154 19.36 -27.56 -12.19
N ASN A 155 20.27 -27.81 -13.15
CA ASN A 155 20.24 -28.98 -14.01
C ASN A 155 20.42 -30.31 -13.25
N ASN A 156 21.03 -30.28 -12.06
CA ASN A 156 21.22 -31.48 -11.23
C ASN A 156 19.94 -31.87 -10.45
N ILE A 157 18.94 -31.00 -10.39
CA ILE A 157 17.69 -31.24 -9.64
C ILE A 157 16.70 -31.98 -10.54
N LYS A 158 16.68 -33.33 -10.43
CA LYS A 158 15.87 -34.21 -11.30
C LYS A 158 14.37 -33.93 -11.28
N THR A 159 13.82 -33.43 -10.17
CA THR A 159 12.38 -33.18 -10.01
C THR A 159 11.92 -31.83 -10.53
N LEU A 160 12.86 -30.92 -10.80
CA LEU A 160 12.56 -29.55 -11.21
C LEU A 160 11.98 -29.55 -12.62
N LYS A 161 10.83 -28.90 -12.79
CA LYS A 161 10.12 -28.80 -14.08
C LYS A 161 9.94 -27.37 -14.57
N PHE A 162 10.03 -26.41 -13.65
CA PHE A 162 9.71 -25.03 -13.93
C PHE A 162 10.64 -24.08 -13.18
N ILE A 163 11.17 -23.08 -13.91
CA ILE A 163 11.95 -22.00 -13.33
C ILE A 163 11.32 -20.66 -13.70
N SER A 164 11.22 -19.76 -12.73
CA SER A 164 11.03 -18.32 -12.98
C SER A 164 12.24 -17.56 -12.48
N ILE A 165 12.79 -16.69 -13.31
CA ILE A 165 13.95 -15.85 -12.98
C ILE A 165 13.48 -14.40 -13.07
N TYR A 166 13.60 -13.65 -11.99
CA TYR A 166 13.35 -12.21 -11.92
C TYR A 166 14.70 -11.52 -11.89
N TYR A 167 15.09 -10.94 -13.03
CA TYR A 167 16.43 -10.42 -13.27
C TYR A 167 16.41 -8.89 -13.31
N TYR A 168 17.04 -8.25 -12.32
CA TYR A 168 16.99 -6.79 -12.13
C TYR A 168 18.04 -6.01 -12.94
N LYS A 169 19.08 -6.66 -13.46
CA LYS A 169 20.05 -6.03 -14.37
C LYS A 169 19.57 -6.09 -15.82
N ILE A 170 20.31 -5.44 -16.71
CA ILE A 170 20.09 -5.49 -18.15
C ILE A 170 20.32 -6.91 -18.66
N VAL A 171 19.30 -7.50 -19.28
CA VAL A 171 19.42 -8.79 -19.98
C VAL A 171 20.11 -8.57 -21.32
N ASN A 172 21.27 -9.20 -21.50
CA ASN A 172 22.07 -9.19 -22.72
C ASN A 172 22.26 -10.63 -23.28
N ASN A 173 22.96 -10.76 -24.42
CA ASN A 173 23.13 -12.05 -25.10
C ASN A 173 23.92 -13.05 -24.25
N ASN A 174 24.81 -12.58 -23.37
CA ASN A 174 25.54 -13.46 -22.47
C ASN A 174 24.60 -14.13 -21.46
N ILE A 175 23.65 -13.37 -20.89
CA ILE A 175 22.64 -13.91 -19.97
C ILE A 175 21.71 -14.89 -20.68
N ILE A 176 21.26 -14.57 -21.91
CA ILE A 176 20.47 -15.50 -22.73
C ILE A 176 21.24 -16.80 -22.97
N ASN A 177 22.52 -16.71 -23.34
CA ASN A 177 23.35 -17.87 -23.57
C ASN A 177 23.51 -18.73 -22.32
N ILE A 178 23.72 -18.12 -21.14
CA ILE A 178 23.79 -18.84 -19.86
C ILE A 178 22.48 -19.56 -19.57
N ILE A 179 21.34 -18.87 -19.65
CA ILE A 179 20.02 -19.44 -19.37
C ILE A 179 19.67 -20.56 -20.37
N SER A 180 20.08 -20.42 -21.64
CA SER A 180 19.84 -21.42 -22.68
C SER A 180 20.50 -22.78 -22.42
N LYS A 181 21.52 -22.83 -21.55
CA LYS A 181 22.16 -24.09 -21.10
C LYS A 181 21.32 -24.86 -20.07
N CYS A 182 20.21 -24.29 -19.60
CA CYS A 182 19.33 -24.94 -18.65
C CYS A 182 18.47 -26.01 -19.36
N LYS A 183 18.47 -27.23 -18.80
CA LYS A 183 17.80 -28.42 -19.36
C LYS A 183 16.34 -28.55 -18.89
N ILE A 184 15.85 -27.59 -18.10
CA ILE A 184 14.52 -27.63 -17.50
C ILE A 184 13.46 -27.26 -18.53
N ASN A 185 12.32 -27.97 -18.51
CA ASN A 185 11.29 -27.91 -19.55
C ASN A 185 10.72 -26.52 -19.82
N LYS A 186 10.55 -25.70 -18.78
CA LYS A 186 9.92 -24.38 -18.89
C LYS A 186 10.64 -23.35 -18.04
N ILE A 187 11.06 -22.27 -18.68
CA ILE A 187 11.78 -21.17 -18.04
C ILE A 187 11.06 -19.87 -18.37
N ILE A 188 10.72 -19.08 -17.36
CA ILE A 188 10.19 -17.72 -17.55
C ILE A 188 11.22 -16.74 -17.01
N LEU A 189 11.75 -15.88 -17.88
CA LEU A 189 12.64 -14.78 -17.50
C LEU A 189 11.85 -13.48 -17.46
N TYR A 190 11.65 -12.95 -16.25
CA TYR A 190 11.13 -11.61 -16.02
C TYR A 190 12.29 -10.62 -16.03
N CYS A 191 12.33 -9.80 -17.06
CA CYS A 191 13.34 -8.77 -17.29
C CYS A 191 12.80 -7.43 -16.79
N PHE A 192 13.60 -6.73 -15.98
CA PHE A 192 13.33 -5.32 -15.66
C PHE A 192 13.92 -4.38 -16.72
N GLN A 193 15.05 -4.77 -17.30
CA GLN A 193 15.72 -4.06 -18.39
C GLN A 193 16.24 -5.07 -19.41
N ILE A 194 16.14 -4.74 -20.70
CA ILE A 194 16.61 -5.58 -21.80
C ILE A 194 17.51 -4.72 -22.70
N ASP A 195 18.63 -5.28 -23.12
CA ASP A 195 19.51 -4.64 -24.11
C ASP A 195 18.74 -4.38 -25.42
N SER A 196 18.89 -3.17 -25.97
CA SER A 196 18.28 -2.74 -27.23
C SER A 196 18.46 -3.72 -28.40
N ILE A 197 19.60 -4.43 -28.47
CA ILE A 197 19.87 -5.40 -29.54
C ILE A 197 18.90 -6.58 -29.46
N ILE A 198 18.65 -7.08 -28.25
CA ILE A 198 17.74 -8.20 -27.99
C ILE A 198 16.30 -7.75 -28.14
N LEU A 199 16.00 -6.56 -27.60
CA LEU A 199 14.67 -6.00 -27.59
C LEU A 199 14.08 -5.97 -29.00
N ASN A 200 14.87 -5.59 -30.00
CA ASN A 200 14.41 -5.48 -31.39
C ASN A 200 14.50 -6.81 -32.17
N LYS A 201 15.40 -7.72 -31.76
CA LYS A 201 15.60 -9.00 -32.44
C LYS A 201 16.08 -10.06 -31.45
N LEU A 202 15.16 -10.89 -30.99
CA LEU A 202 15.45 -11.98 -30.08
C LEU A 202 15.97 -13.19 -30.86
N THR A 203 17.27 -13.43 -30.83
CA THR A 203 17.85 -14.65 -31.40
C THR A 203 17.97 -15.74 -30.32
N LEU A 204 17.03 -16.70 -30.34
CA LEU A 204 17.08 -17.85 -29.45
C LEU A 204 17.98 -18.96 -30.03
N PRO A 205 18.82 -19.60 -29.19
CA PRO A 205 19.55 -20.80 -29.59
C PRO A 205 18.59 -21.92 -30.05
N LYS A 206 18.99 -22.71 -31.06
CA LYS A 206 18.15 -23.76 -31.71
C LYS A 206 17.59 -24.86 -30.78
N HIS A 207 18.03 -24.92 -29.51
CA HIS A 207 17.71 -25.98 -28.55
C HIS A 207 16.92 -25.48 -27.33
N THR A 208 16.34 -24.28 -27.37
CA THR A 208 15.61 -23.74 -26.23
C THR A 208 14.24 -24.40 -26.09
N ASN A 209 14.10 -25.30 -25.10
CA ASN A 209 12.80 -25.74 -24.61
C ASN A 209 12.12 -24.53 -23.92
N GLU A 210 11.10 -23.95 -24.58
CA GLU A 210 10.17 -22.91 -24.10
C GLU A 210 10.71 -21.93 -23.05
N ILE A 211 11.72 -21.13 -23.41
CA ILE A 211 12.08 -19.93 -22.64
C ILE A 211 11.11 -18.81 -23.01
N ILE A 212 10.37 -18.30 -22.02
CA ILE A 212 9.45 -17.18 -22.17
C ILE A 212 10.13 -15.93 -21.59
N PHE A 213 10.28 -14.89 -22.40
CA PHE A 213 10.79 -13.60 -21.96
C PHE A 213 9.63 -12.69 -21.62
N CYS A 214 9.65 -12.09 -20.44
CA CYS A 214 8.63 -11.18 -19.94
C CYS A 214 9.29 -9.86 -19.57
N ASN A 215 9.00 -8.78 -20.30
CA ASN A 215 9.43 -7.43 -19.93
C ASN A 215 8.36 -6.75 -19.07
N SER A 216 8.77 -5.84 -18.18
CA SER A 216 7.82 -5.02 -17.40
C SER A 216 7.10 -3.97 -18.24
N GLN A 217 7.71 -3.55 -19.35
CA GLN A 217 7.21 -2.50 -20.23
C GLN A 217 7.02 -3.05 -21.66
N TYR A 218 6.01 -2.56 -22.36
CA TYR A 218 5.94 -2.72 -23.81
C TYR A 218 6.81 -1.64 -24.44
N ILE A 219 7.89 -2.01 -25.11
CA ILE A 219 8.66 -1.05 -25.90
C ILE A 219 8.21 -1.18 -27.34
N VAL A 220 7.78 -0.06 -27.91
CA VAL A 220 7.20 -0.01 -29.25
C VAL A 220 8.25 -0.45 -30.28
N GLY A 221 7.93 -1.50 -31.05
CA GLY A 221 8.86 -2.16 -31.97
C GLY A 221 9.65 -3.35 -31.39
N MET A 222 9.42 -3.72 -30.13
CA MET A 222 10.07 -4.90 -29.54
C MET A 222 9.64 -6.21 -30.22
N ASP A 223 10.51 -7.22 -30.17
CA ASP A 223 10.30 -8.55 -30.72
C ASP A 223 9.01 -9.18 -30.16
N PRO A 224 8.12 -9.72 -31.01
CA PRO A 224 6.84 -10.28 -30.56
C PRO A 224 6.98 -11.53 -29.67
N ASN A 225 8.16 -12.14 -29.61
CA ASN A 225 8.43 -13.26 -28.70
C ASN A 225 8.69 -12.80 -27.25
N ILE A 226 8.81 -11.50 -27.01
CA ILE A 226 8.91 -10.91 -25.67
C ILE A 226 7.48 -10.53 -25.22
N TYR A 227 7.06 -11.08 -24.09
CA TYR A 227 5.75 -10.80 -23.51
C TYR A 227 5.82 -9.62 -22.54
N VAL A 228 4.72 -8.90 -22.36
CA VAL A 228 4.61 -7.83 -21.36
C VAL A 228 3.93 -8.37 -20.10
N SER A 229 4.58 -8.21 -18.95
CA SER A 229 4.00 -8.59 -17.65
C SER A 229 3.11 -7.47 -17.12
N TYR A 230 1.82 -7.77 -16.90
CA TYR A 230 0.86 -6.81 -16.34
C TYR A 230 1.01 -6.65 -14.83
N PHE A 231 1.20 -5.42 -14.38
CA PHE A 231 1.19 -5.03 -12.96
C PHE A 231 0.25 -3.84 -12.72
N GLY A 232 -1.02 -4.00 -13.07
CA GLY A 232 -2.07 -2.99 -12.85
C GLY A 232 -2.19 -1.94 -13.96
N ASN A 233 -1.07 -1.45 -14.47
CA ASN A 233 -1.02 -0.61 -15.67
C ASN A 233 -0.02 -1.18 -16.67
N TYR A 234 -0.35 -1.13 -17.95
CA TYR A 234 0.63 -1.40 -19.00
C TYR A 234 1.41 -0.14 -19.31
N GLU A 235 2.72 -0.18 -19.14
CA GLU A 235 3.61 0.90 -19.54
C GLU A 235 4.07 0.68 -20.99
N ILE A 236 3.74 1.62 -21.87
CA ILE A 236 4.08 1.63 -23.29
C ILE A 236 5.15 2.70 -23.48
N VAL A 237 6.35 2.29 -23.91
CA VAL A 237 7.47 3.20 -24.12
C VAL A 237 7.74 3.39 -25.61
N PHE A 238 7.66 4.64 -26.06
CA PHE A 238 7.90 5.02 -27.46
C PHE A 238 9.36 5.36 -27.70
N PRO A 239 10.00 4.80 -28.76
CA PRO A 239 11.28 5.27 -29.27
C PRO A 239 11.10 6.51 -30.17
N GLU A 240 12.20 6.98 -30.75
CA GLU A 240 12.28 8.20 -31.58
C GLU A 240 11.39 8.20 -32.83
N THR A 241 11.02 7.02 -33.31
CA THR A 241 10.15 6.83 -34.46
C THR A 241 8.90 6.11 -33.99
N ILE A 242 7.72 6.69 -34.25
CA ILE A 242 6.47 6.09 -33.78
C ILE A 242 6.10 4.94 -34.70
N ILE A 243 6.04 3.76 -34.09
CA ILE A 243 5.68 2.50 -34.71
C ILE A 243 4.29 2.12 -34.18
N ASP A 244 3.50 1.48 -35.03
CA ASP A 244 2.14 1.04 -34.72
C ASP A 244 2.08 0.13 -33.47
N ILE A 245 1.15 0.43 -32.56
CA ILE A 245 0.90 -0.33 -31.33
C ILE A 245 -0.36 -1.21 -31.40
N SER A 246 -1.02 -1.28 -32.56
CA SER A 246 -2.25 -2.06 -32.76
C SER A 246 -2.06 -3.53 -32.39
N ASN A 247 -0.91 -4.12 -32.69
CA ASN A 247 -0.60 -5.50 -32.32
C ASN A 247 -0.62 -5.72 -30.79
N PHE A 248 -0.03 -4.78 -30.04
CA PHE A 248 -0.07 -4.81 -28.57
C PHE A 248 -1.51 -4.71 -28.05
N ILE A 249 -2.28 -3.73 -28.54
CA ILE A 249 -3.66 -3.52 -28.09
C ILE A 249 -4.51 -4.77 -28.35
N ASN A 250 -4.38 -5.36 -29.54
CA ASN A 250 -5.15 -6.54 -29.93
C ASN A 250 -4.72 -7.81 -29.17
N THR A 251 -3.44 -7.91 -28.81
CA THR A 251 -2.90 -9.07 -28.08
C THR A 251 -3.23 -9.03 -26.59
N TYR A 252 -3.12 -7.86 -25.95
CA TYR A 252 -3.23 -7.73 -24.49
C TYR A 252 -4.57 -7.18 -24.01
N LEU A 253 -5.36 -6.54 -24.89
CA LEU A 253 -6.65 -5.89 -24.57
C LEU A 253 -6.57 -5.05 -23.27
N PRO A 254 -5.59 -4.14 -23.17
CA PRO A 254 -5.28 -3.43 -21.93
C PRO A 254 -6.42 -2.49 -21.52
N SER A 255 -6.91 -2.61 -20.28
CA SER A 255 -7.88 -1.63 -19.75
C SER A 255 -7.22 -0.33 -19.28
N ASN A 256 -5.95 -0.38 -18.88
CA ASN A 256 -5.20 0.75 -18.34
C ASN A 256 -3.81 0.83 -18.98
N ILE A 257 -3.46 1.99 -19.56
CA ILE A 257 -2.16 2.22 -20.19
C ILE A 257 -1.51 3.51 -19.72
N ILE A 258 -0.17 3.51 -19.68
CA ILE A 258 0.68 4.67 -19.44
C ILE A 258 1.65 4.78 -20.62
N LEU A 259 1.61 5.91 -21.33
CA LEU A 259 2.51 6.22 -22.44
C LEU A 259 3.72 6.97 -21.88
N LYS A 260 4.93 6.48 -22.15
CA LYS A 260 6.22 7.08 -21.77
C LYS A 260 7.16 7.16 -22.98
N SER A 261 8.19 7.99 -22.86
CA SER A 261 9.24 8.11 -23.88
C SER A 261 10.61 8.08 -23.21
N PHE A 262 11.59 7.44 -23.85
CA PHE A 262 13.01 7.58 -23.49
C PHE A 262 13.66 8.83 -24.10
N CYS A 263 12.95 9.50 -25.01
CA CYS A 263 13.48 10.56 -25.84
C CYS A 263 12.73 11.88 -25.61
N ASN A 264 13.50 12.95 -25.38
CA ASN A 264 13.01 14.33 -25.31
C ASN A 264 12.96 14.95 -26.72
N ILE A 265 12.43 14.26 -27.73
CA ILE A 265 12.59 14.74 -29.11
C ILE A 265 11.84 16.05 -29.35
N PHE A 266 12.63 17.07 -29.70
CA PHE A 266 12.27 18.41 -30.16
C PHE A 266 12.22 18.50 -31.70
N ASN A 267 11.84 17.43 -32.41
CA ASN A 267 11.61 17.55 -33.85
C ASN A 267 10.15 17.95 -34.06
N ASN A 268 9.93 19.11 -34.69
CA ASN A 268 8.67 19.82 -34.94
C ASN A 268 7.55 19.05 -35.68
N LYS A 269 7.58 17.71 -35.73
CA LYS A 269 6.47 16.90 -36.25
C LYS A 269 5.53 16.57 -35.10
N HIS A 270 4.33 17.15 -35.14
CA HIS A 270 3.22 16.68 -34.31
C HIS A 270 2.95 15.23 -34.64
N VAL A 271 3.16 14.33 -33.67
CA VAL A 271 2.78 12.93 -33.83
C VAL A 271 1.56 12.64 -32.98
N TYR A 272 0.64 11.86 -33.54
CA TYR A 272 -0.58 11.47 -32.88
C TYR A 272 -0.78 9.96 -32.88
N ILE A 273 -1.45 9.46 -31.86
CA ILE A 273 -1.96 8.09 -31.78
C ILE A 273 -3.47 8.13 -31.62
N ASP A 274 -4.16 7.28 -32.37
CA ASP A 274 -5.61 7.22 -32.38
C ASP A 274 -6.14 6.00 -31.62
N PHE A 275 -6.78 6.26 -30.47
CA PHE A 275 -7.48 5.26 -29.69
C PHE A 275 -9.00 5.30 -29.84
N SER A 276 -9.54 6.12 -30.75
CA SER A 276 -10.98 6.36 -30.90
C SER A 276 -11.81 5.09 -31.14
N SER A 277 -11.20 4.06 -31.73
CA SER A 277 -11.84 2.76 -32.02
C SER A 277 -11.83 1.76 -30.86
N TYR A 278 -11.13 2.04 -29.75
CA TYR A 278 -10.93 1.09 -28.66
C TYR A 278 -11.77 1.41 -27.42
N ASN A 279 -12.94 0.78 -27.31
CA ASN A 279 -13.89 1.02 -26.22
C ASN A 279 -13.57 0.30 -24.89
N HIS A 280 -12.52 -0.54 -24.86
CA HIS A 280 -12.16 -1.31 -23.67
C HIS A 280 -11.26 -0.53 -22.68
N PHE A 281 -10.73 0.62 -23.10
CA PHE A 281 -9.91 1.47 -22.25
C PHE A 281 -10.73 2.11 -21.13
N LYS A 282 -10.31 1.86 -19.89
CA LYS A 282 -10.79 2.56 -18.69
C LYS A 282 -9.92 3.76 -18.37
N SER A 283 -8.60 3.66 -18.59
CA SER A 283 -7.66 4.72 -18.27
C SER A 283 -6.51 4.83 -19.28
N ILE A 284 -6.17 6.08 -19.64
CA ILE A 284 -5.00 6.41 -20.46
C ILE A 284 -4.24 7.54 -19.76
N ARG A 285 -2.97 7.32 -19.44
CA ARG A 285 -2.05 8.37 -18.98
C ARG A 285 -0.99 8.64 -20.05
N ASN A 286 -0.87 9.87 -20.50
CA ASN A 286 0.15 10.31 -21.43
C ASN A 286 1.19 11.15 -20.68
N ASP A 287 2.37 10.57 -20.44
CA ASP A 287 3.51 11.28 -19.83
C ASP A 287 4.45 11.86 -20.91
N ILE A 288 4.03 11.85 -22.19
CA ILE A 288 4.84 12.26 -23.34
C ILE A 288 4.35 13.62 -23.86
N SER A 289 5.17 14.66 -23.70
CA SER A 289 4.79 16.04 -24.04
C SER A 289 4.59 16.32 -25.53
N TRP A 290 5.31 15.60 -26.39
CA TRP A 290 5.23 15.77 -27.84
C TRP A 290 4.16 14.89 -28.51
N LEU A 291 3.59 13.92 -27.79
CA LEU A 291 2.62 12.99 -28.33
C LEU A 291 1.20 13.53 -28.13
N SER A 292 0.46 13.68 -29.24
CA SER A 292 -0.98 13.93 -29.20
C SER A 292 -1.76 12.62 -29.16
N VAL A 293 -2.81 12.54 -28.35
CA VAL A 293 -3.62 11.32 -28.23
C VAL A 293 -5.06 11.65 -28.61
N ILE A 294 -5.62 10.90 -29.55
CA ILE A 294 -7.05 10.89 -29.83
C ILE A 294 -7.67 9.81 -28.94
N TYR A 295 -8.50 10.23 -28.00
CA TYR A 295 -9.08 9.34 -26.99
C TYR A 295 -10.36 8.65 -27.50
N PRO A 296 -10.75 7.51 -26.90
CA PRO A 296 -12.08 6.93 -27.09
C PRO A 296 -13.17 7.95 -26.73
N ASN A 297 -14.33 7.87 -27.38
CA ASN A 297 -15.46 8.79 -27.18
C ASN A 297 -15.92 8.91 -25.72
N SER A 298 -15.72 7.85 -24.94
CA SER A 298 -15.96 7.82 -23.50
C SER A 298 -14.83 7.09 -22.81
N ILE A 299 -14.25 7.71 -21.79
CA ILE A 299 -13.16 7.14 -20.98
C ILE A 299 -13.31 7.58 -19.53
N TYR A 300 -13.09 6.67 -18.59
CA TYR A 300 -13.26 7.02 -17.17
C TYR A 300 -12.15 7.97 -16.69
N TYR A 301 -10.90 7.68 -17.06
CA TYR A 301 -9.73 8.42 -16.59
C TYR A 301 -8.79 8.83 -17.74
N VAL A 302 -8.38 10.09 -17.73
CA VAL A 302 -7.29 10.61 -18.56
C VAL A 302 -6.29 11.34 -17.68
N GLY A 303 -5.01 11.06 -17.85
CA GLY A 303 -3.93 11.92 -17.37
C GLY A 303 -3.14 12.43 -18.56
N ASP A 304 -3.12 13.73 -18.80
CA ASP A 304 -2.45 14.32 -19.96
C ASP A 304 -2.12 15.80 -19.72
N ILE A 305 -1.19 16.34 -20.50
CA ILE A 305 -0.89 17.78 -20.51
C ILE A 305 -2.02 18.55 -21.20
N SER A 306 -2.69 17.92 -22.18
CA SER A 306 -3.81 18.49 -22.92
C SER A 306 -5.18 18.07 -22.38
N ILE A 307 -6.22 18.84 -22.68
CA ILE A 307 -7.59 18.47 -22.31
C ILE A 307 -8.25 17.69 -23.45
N PRO A 308 -8.69 16.44 -23.18
CA PRO A 308 -9.32 15.63 -24.22
C PRO A 308 -10.74 16.15 -24.51
N GLN A 309 -11.12 16.22 -25.79
CA GLN A 309 -12.45 16.67 -26.22
C GLN A 309 -13.45 15.50 -26.30
N VAL A 310 -13.47 14.65 -25.27
CA VAL A 310 -14.33 13.45 -25.17
C VAL A 310 -15.04 13.41 -23.82
N ASN A 311 -15.96 12.48 -23.63
CA ASN A 311 -16.57 12.25 -22.32
C ASN A 311 -15.55 11.61 -21.37
N VAL A 312 -15.00 12.42 -20.46
CA VAL A 312 -14.09 11.99 -19.40
C VAL A 312 -14.62 12.37 -18.03
N SER A 313 -14.56 11.44 -17.06
CA SER A 313 -15.00 11.69 -15.67
C SER A 313 -13.87 12.17 -14.77
N LYS A 314 -12.70 11.53 -14.87
CA LYS A 314 -11.51 11.78 -14.05
C LYS A 314 -10.37 12.32 -14.91
N LEU A 315 -9.95 13.56 -14.68
CA LEU A 315 -8.88 14.22 -15.43
C LEU A 315 -7.70 14.57 -14.51
N ILE A 316 -6.49 14.13 -14.85
CA ILE A 316 -5.23 14.61 -14.26
C ILE A 316 -4.52 15.48 -15.29
N MET A 317 -4.09 16.67 -14.88
CA MET A 317 -3.20 17.51 -15.66
C MET A 317 -1.92 17.76 -14.86
N ASN A 318 -0.79 17.39 -15.45
CA ASN A 318 0.53 17.59 -14.86
C ASN A 318 1.32 18.56 -15.74
N HIS A 319 1.97 19.55 -15.13
CA HIS A 319 2.82 20.53 -15.83
C HIS A 319 2.12 21.23 -17.02
N SER A 320 0.81 21.48 -16.91
CA SER A 320 0.01 22.01 -18.01
C SER A 320 -0.16 23.53 -17.94
N HIS A 321 -0.06 24.19 -19.09
CA HIS A 321 -0.41 25.59 -19.31
C HIS A 321 -1.59 25.68 -20.27
N TYR A 322 -2.81 25.46 -19.76
CA TYR A 322 -4.00 25.33 -20.60
C TYR A 322 -4.94 26.55 -20.49
N ILE A 323 -5.38 27.04 -21.65
CA ILE A 323 -6.44 28.05 -21.77
C ILE A 323 -7.50 27.52 -22.75
N GLY A 324 -8.72 27.24 -22.30
CA GLY A 324 -9.75 26.69 -23.18
C GLY A 324 -10.95 26.07 -22.47
N LYS A 325 -11.74 25.24 -23.18
CA LYS A 325 -12.92 24.58 -22.59
C LYS A 325 -12.54 23.26 -21.91
N ILE A 326 -13.15 22.99 -20.76
CA ILE A 326 -13.09 21.69 -20.09
C ILE A 326 -14.39 20.90 -20.35
N PRO A 327 -14.35 19.60 -20.64
CA PRO A 327 -15.55 18.80 -20.85
C PRO A 327 -16.48 18.84 -19.65
N ASN A 328 -17.78 19.03 -19.90
CA ASN A 328 -18.80 19.09 -18.84
C ASN A 328 -18.96 17.75 -18.09
N SER A 329 -18.45 16.65 -18.65
CA SER A 329 -18.45 15.33 -18.03
C SER A 329 -17.42 15.19 -16.90
N VAL A 330 -16.44 16.11 -16.81
CA VAL A 330 -15.39 16.04 -15.79
C VAL A 330 -16.01 16.35 -14.42
N THR A 331 -15.99 15.35 -13.54
CA THR A 331 -16.44 15.46 -12.15
C THR A 331 -15.27 15.42 -11.17
N TRP A 332 -14.12 14.91 -11.60
CA TRP A 332 -12.90 14.83 -10.80
C TRP A 332 -11.76 15.46 -11.58
N LEU A 333 -11.10 16.44 -10.98
CA LEU A 333 -9.95 17.14 -11.57
C LEU A 333 -8.78 17.13 -10.59
N SER A 334 -7.61 16.70 -11.05
CA SER A 334 -6.35 16.88 -10.33
C SER A 334 -5.37 17.69 -11.17
N LEU A 335 -4.80 18.71 -10.55
CA LEU A 335 -3.79 19.58 -11.14
C LEU A 335 -2.51 19.46 -10.32
N ASN A 336 -1.40 19.18 -10.99
CA ASN A 336 -0.08 19.18 -10.37
C ASN A 336 0.86 20.07 -11.17
N ASN A 337 1.54 21.01 -10.51
CA ASN A 337 2.45 21.98 -11.14
C ASN A 337 1.86 22.64 -12.41
N SER A 338 0.56 22.94 -12.42
CA SER A 338 -0.16 23.40 -13.61
C SER A 338 -0.75 24.81 -13.43
N ASN A 339 -0.86 25.57 -14.52
CA ASN A 339 -1.52 26.87 -14.56
C ASN A 339 -2.62 26.84 -15.62
N VAL A 340 -3.87 26.79 -15.17
CA VAL A 340 -5.03 26.54 -16.05
C VAL A 340 -6.07 27.66 -15.95
N THR A 341 -6.64 27.99 -17.11
CA THR A 341 -7.77 28.90 -17.26
C THR A 341 -8.80 28.22 -18.13
N PHE A 342 -9.93 27.81 -17.55
CA PHE A 342 -11.02 27.30 -18.38
C PHE A 342 -11.83 28.49 -18.94
N SER A 343 -12.63 28.30 -19.99
CA SER A 343 -13.58 29.30 -20.48
C SER A 343 -15.02 28.98 -20.09
N ASN A 344 -15.27 27.78 -19.55
CA ASN A 344 -16.51 27.37 -18.92
C ASN A 344 -16.24 26.93 -17.47
N PRO A 345 -17.14 27.23 -16.51
CA PRO A 345 -17.00 26.75 -15.14
C PRO A 345 -17.29 25.24 -15.10
N PRO A 346 -16.33 24.40 -14.66
CA PRO A 346 -16.55 22.97 -14.60
C PRO A 346 -17.50 22.58 -13.46
N LYS A 347 -18.30 21.54 -13.68
CA LYS A 347 -19.21 20.95 -12.68
C LYS A 347 -18.50 19.89 -11.84
N LEU A 348 -17.40 20.29 -11.18
CA LEU A 348 -16.55 19.39 -10.41
C LEU A 348 -17.23 18.94 -9.11
N GLN A 349 -17.08 17.66 -8.76
CA GLN A 349 -17.39 17.11 -7.45
C GLN A 349 -16.13 16.99 -6.58
N TYR A 350 -14.99 16.67 -7.19
CA TYR A 350 -13.70 16.60 -6.48
C TYR A 350 -12.63 17.39 -7.25
N LEU A 351 -11.97 18.28 -6.52
CA LEU A 351 -10.81 19.05 -6.97
C LEU A 351 -9.58 18.70 -6.13
N CYS A 352 -8.47 18.40 -6.82
CA CYS A 352 -7.17 18.20 -6.22
C CYS A 352 -6.17 19.18 -6.86
N THR A 353 -5.49 20.02 -6.09
CA THR A 353 -4.55 21.02 -6.64
C THR A 353 -3.27 21.05 -5.83
N PHE A 354 -2.16 20.63 -6.43
CA PHE A 354 -0.82 20.67 -5.86
C PHE A 354 0.04 21.64 -6.65
N PHE A 355 0.59 22.66 -5.99
CA PHE A 355 1.48 23.65 -6.60
C PHE A 355 0.94 24.21 -7.93
N SER A 356 -0.38 24.36 -8.01
CA SER A 356 -1.10 24.68 -9.24
C SER A 356 -1.97 25.91 -9.06
N LYS A 357 -2.13 26.68 -10.12
CA LYS A 357 -2.99 27.86 -10.14
C LYS A 357 -4.19 27.62 -11.05
N MET A 358 -5.39 27.73 -10.50
CA MET A 358 -6.61 27.89 -11.29
C MET A 358 -6.98 29.37 -11.32
N ASN A 359 -7.08 29.96 -12.50
CA ASN A 359 -7.46 31.37 -12.65
C ASN A 359 -8.99 31.55 -12.57
N TYR A 360 -9.58 31.07 -11.49
CA TYR A 360 -11.00 31.16 -11.19
C TYR A 360 -11.24 31.44 -9.71
N ASP A 361 -12.34 32.15 -9.43
CA ASP A 361 -12.91 32.13 -8.08
C ASP A 361 -13.46 30.72 -7.83
N ILE A 362 -12.84 30.01 -6.88
CA ILE A 362 -13.23 28.64 -6.50
C ILE A 362 -14.69 28.56 -6.07
N ASN A 363 -15.27 29.66 -5.57
CA ASN A 363 -16.66 29.73 -5.14
C ASN A 363 -17.69 29.58 -6.27
N ILE A 364 -17.27 29.69 -7.53
CA ILE A 364 -18.14 29.42 -8.69
C ILE A 364 -18.41 27.90 -8.83
N LEU A 365 -17.54 27.05 -8.28
CA LEU A 365 -17.59 25.59 -8.39
C LEU A 365 -18.52 24.95 -7.35
N THR A 366 -19.79 25.37 -7.31
CA THR A 366 -20.75 25.05 -6.24
C THR A 366 -21.12 23.56 -6.11
N THR A 367 -20.77 22.73 -7.09
CA THR A 367 -20.98 21.27 -7.07
C THR A 367 -19.91 20.50 -6.30
N LEU A 368 -18.83 21.17 -5.87
CA LEU A 368 -17.72 20.52 -5.15
C LEU A 368 -18.19 19.92 -3.83
N THR A 369 -17.85 18.65 -3.62
CA THR A 369 -18.05 17.93 -2.36
C THR A 369 -16.73 17.65 -1.64
N LYS A 370 -15.61 17.64 -2.37
CA LYS A 370 -14.27 17.40 -1.83
C LYS A 370 -13.24 18.32 -2.48
N ILE A 371 -12.36 18.91 -1.67
CA ILE A 371 -11.20 19.70 -2.12
C ILE A 371 -9.96 19.23 -1.37
N HIS A 372 -8.91 18.90 -2.11
CA HIS A 372 -7.55 18.74 -1.58
C HIS A 372 -6.65 19.77 -2.26
N SER A 373 -6.05 20.67 -1.49
CA SER A 373 -5.29 21.77 -2.07
C SER A 373 -4.02 22.09 -1.29
N VAL A 374 -3.01 22.50 -2.04
CA VAL A 374 -1.82 23.21 -1.56
C VAL A 374 -1.85 24.61 -2.17
N GLY A 375 -2.24 25.62 -1.39
CA GLY A 375 -2.35 27.01 -1.85
C GLY A 375 -3.22 27.92 -0.98
N ASP A 376 -3.14 29.23 -1.22
CA ASP A 376 -3.74 30.30 -0.41
C ASP A 376 -5.20 30.61 -0.78
N TYR A 377 -6.10 29.66 -0.57
CA TYR A 377 -7.54 29.93 -0.68
C TYR A 377 -8.11 30.39 0.66
N THR A 378 -8.74 31.56 0.68
CA THR A 378 -9.26 32.19 1.92
C THR A 378 -10.79 32.20 2.01
N ASN A 379 -11.53 31.80 0.98
CA ASN A 379 -13.00 31.82 1.04
C ASN A 379 -13.63 30.63 0.32
N PHE A 380 -14.37 29.83 1.08
CA PHE A 380 -15.13 28.67 0.63
C PHE A 380 -16.62 28.77 0.98
N SER A 381 -17.08 29.92 1.48
CA SER A 381 -18.42 30.11 2.07
C SER A 381 -19.57 29.77 1.11
N LYS A 382 -19.39 29.95 -0.20
CA LYS A 382 -20.42 29.67 -1.21
C LYS A 382 -20.48 28.20 -1.63
N LEU A 383 -19.53 27.38 -1.21
CA LEU A 383 -19.46 25.96 -1.54
C LEU A 383 -20.35 25.12 -0.61
N THR A 384 -21.66 25.33 -0.72
CA THR A 384 -22.69 24.73 0.16
C THR A 384 -22.82 23.21 0.07
N ASN A 385 -22.15 22.56 -0.90
CA ASN A 385 -22.07 21.11 -1.02
C ASN A 385 -20.76 20.51 -0.51
N LEU A 386 -19.78 21.35 -0.11
CA LEU A 386 -18.45 20.92 0.28
C LEU A 386 -18.52 20.17 1.62
N LYS A 387 -18.10 18.90 1.61
CA LYS A 387 -18.11 18.01 2.78
C LYS A 387 -16.72 17.76 3.33
N GLU A 388 -15.71 17.70 2.45
CA GLU A 388 -14.32 17.44 2.81
C GLU A 388 -13.39 18.53 2.27
N LEU A 389 -12.57 19.09 3.15
CA LEU A 389 -11.54 20.06 2.79
C LEU A 389 -10.20 19.65 3.40
N THR A 390 -9.16 19.56 2.57
CA THR A 390 -7.78 19.39 2.99
C THR A 390 -6.96 20.54 2.44
N THR A 391 -6.27 21.25 3.33
CA THR A 391 -5.35 22.34 2.98
C THR A 391 -3.99 22.06 3.61
N ASN A 392 -2.95 21.90 2.78
CA ASN A 392 -1.58 21.87 3.28
C ASN A 392 -0.91 23.21 2.88
N GLY A 393 -0.26 23.89 3.83
CA GLY A 393 0.26 25.26 3.67
C GLY A 393 -0.21 26.20 4.77
N PHE A 394 0.62 27.21 5.08
CA PHE A 394 0.41 28.26 6.09
C PHE A 394 -0.72 29.23 5.70
N ILE A 395 -1.96 28.74 5.56
CA ILE A 395 -3.09 29.63 5.36
C ILE A 395 -3.33 30.36 6.67
N ASN A 396 -3.30 31.69 6.66
CA ASN A 396 -3.74 32.48 7.80
C ASN A 396 -5.24 32.22 8.08
N THR A 397 -5.55 31.22 8.91
CA THR A 397 -6.93 30.77 9.18
C THR A 397 -7.83 31.83 9.78
N ALA A 398 -7.26 32.91 10.34
CA ALA A 398 -8.03 34.01 10.90
C ALA A 398 -8.94 34.69 9.85
N LEU A 399 -8.69 34.47 8.55
CA LEU A 399 -9.46 35.04 7.45
C LEU A 399 -10.23 34.00 6.62
N ILE A 400 -10.17 32.70 6.96
CA ILE A 400 -10.82 31.66 6.15
C ILE A 400 -12.31 31.56 6.48
N GLN A 401 -13.16 31.74 5.47
CA GLN A 401 -14.59 31.46 5.58
C GLN A 401 -14.90 30.05 5.11
N PHE A 402 -15.27 29.16 6.04
CA PHE A 402 -15.67 27.78 5.74
C PHE A 402 -17.17 27.67 5.47
N PRO A 403 -17.62 26.76 4.58
CA PRO A 403 -19.04 26.53 4.35
C PRO A 403 -19.66 25.71 5.49
N SER A 404 -20.96 25.92 5.74
CA SER A 404 -21.71 25.22 6.80
C SER A 404 -21.84 23.72 6.56
N SER A 405 -21.75 23.26 5.31
CA SER A 405 -21.84 21.85 4.91
C SER A 405 -20.60 21.01 5.26
N LEU A 406 -19.51 21.65 5.69
CA LEU A 406 -18.23 20.99 5.91
C LEU A 406 -18.31 20.03 7.10
N THR A 407 -17.95 18.76 6.87
CA THR A 407 -17.98 17.71 7.90
C THR A 407 -16.61 17.10 8.19
N LYS A 408 -15.66 17.23 7.26
CA LYS A 408 -14.27 16.78 7.41
C LYS A 408 -13.32 17.90 7.02
N LEU A 409 -12.37 18.18 7.89
CA LEU A 409 -11.36 19.21 7.68
C LEU A 409 -9.97 18.68 8.06
N LYS A 410 -9.00 18.85 7.17
CA LYS A 410 -7.57 18.65 7.44
C LYS A 410 -6.82 19.95 7.15
N LEU A 411 -6.04 20.43 8.10
CA LEU A 411 -5.28 21.67 7.97
C LEU A 411 -3.91 21.59 8.66
N GLU A 412 -2.99 22.40 8.15
CA GLU A 412 -1.70 22.72 8.78
C GLU A 412 -1.80 24.08 9.48
N CYS A 413 -1.20 24.20 10.66
CA CYS A 413 -1.69 25.10 11.69
C CYS A 413 -1.46 26.61 11.51
N THR A 414 -2.37 27.35 12.15
CA THR A 414 -2.33 28.80 12.46
C THR A 414 -3.05 29.08 13.79
N PRO A 415 -2.74 30.19 14.47
CA PRO A 415 -3.04 30.38 15.90
C PRO A 415 -4.52 30.48 16.31
N SER A 416 -5.48 30.51 15.38
CA SER A 416 -6.92 30.53 15.71
C SER A 416 -7.76 29.74 14.69
N LEU A 417 -8.46 28.71 15.18
CA LEU A 417 -9.34 27.88 14.37
C LEU A 417 -10.81 28.25 14.62
N TYR A 418 -11.39 29.04 13.71
CA TYR A 418 -12.83 29.34 13.71
C TYR A 418 -13.51 28.68 12.50
N CYS A 419 -13.95 27.45 12.68
CA CYS A 419 -14.57 26.64 11.62
C CYS A 419 -16.05 26.36 11.89
N SER A 420 -16.72 25.74 10.91
CA SER A 420 -18.11 25.30 11.02
C SER A 420 -18.33 24.38 12.25
N PRO A 421 -19.38 24.59 13.06
CA PRO A 421 -19.69 23.73 14.21
C PRO A 421 -20.12 22.31 13.81
N PHE A 422 -20.42 22.08 12.53
CA PHE A 422 -20.87 20.80 11.98
C PHE A 422 -19.73 19.82 11.63
N ILE A 423 -18.48 20.18 11.95
CA ILE A 423 -17.33 19.30 11.69
C ILE A 423 -17.43 18.04 12.54
N LYS A 424 -17.36 16.88 11.88
CA LYS A 424 -17.35 15.54 12.49
C LYS A 424 -15.97 14.91 12.54
N LYS A 425 -15.10 15.26 11.60
CA LYS A 425 -13.72 14.76 11.51
C LYS A 425 -12.75 15.92 11.34
N LEU A 426 -11.79 16.04 12.24
CA LEU A 426 -10.79 17.10 12.22
C LEU A 426 -9.38 16.51 12.29
N VAL A 427 -8.50 16.97 11.41
CA VAL A 427 -7.08 16.66 11.42
C VAL A 427 -6.33 17.97 11.50
N ILE A 428 -5.52 18.13 12.56
CA ILE A 428 -4.68 19.31 12.73
C ILE A 428 -3.24 18.84 12.78
N THR A 429 -2.43 19.39 11.88
CA THR A 429 -0.98 19.22 11.88
C THR A 429 -0.34 20.55 12.21
N SER A 430 0.63 20.57 13.12
CA SER A 430 1.31 21.79 13.53
C SER A 430 2.82 21.64 13.60
N SER A 431 3.50 22.54 12.90
CA SER A 431 4.95 22.73 12.98
C SER A 431 5.36 23.75 14.05
N GLN A 432 4.40 24.46 14.66
CA GLN A 432 4.63 25.48 15.69
C GLN A 432 3.77 25.20 16.92
N GLU A 433 4.22 25.66 18.09
CA GLU A 433 3.44 25.56 19.32
C GLU A 433 2.20 26.47 19.28
N PHE A 434 1.01 25.92 19.50
CA PHE A 434 -0.23 26.70 19.54
C PHE A 434 -1.28 26.09 20.49
N PRO A 435 -2.24 26.90 20.99
CA PRO A 435 -3.34 26.40 21.81
C PRO A 435 -4.46 25.79 20.95
N CYS A 436 -4.80 24.54 21.21
CA CYS A 436 -5.89 23.81 20.56
C CYS A 436 -7.16 23.87 21.42
N LYS A 437 -8.06 24.81 21.10
CA LYS A 437 -9.35 24.98 21.78
C LYS A 437 -10.50 24.50 20.89
N LEU A 438 -11.02 23.31 21.18
CA LEU A 438 -12.00 22.62 20.33
C LEU A 438 -13.36 22.37 21.01
N SER A 439 -13.60 22.88 22.22
CA SER A 439 -14.86 22.68 22.97
C SER A 439 -16.11 23.14 22.21
N GLN A 440 -15.98 24.13 21.33
CA GLN A 440 -17.06 24.65 20.50
C GLN A 440 -17.56 23.66 19.40
N TYR A 441 -16.77 22.65 19.05
CA TYR A 441 -17.11 21.69 17.97
C TYR A 441 -17.98 20.54 18.51
N THR A 442 -19.23 20.85 18.83
CA THR A 442 -20.19 19.92 19.46
C THR A 442 -20.63 18.73 18.59
N GLN A 443 -20.19 18.65 17.33
CA GLN A 443 -20.44 17.50 16.46
C GLN A 443 -19.16 16.71 16.15
N LEU A 444 -18.03 17.07 16.74
CA LEU A 444 -16.75 16.43 16.46
C LEU A 444 -16.74 15.03 17.07
N VAL A 445 -16.54 14.02 16.22
CA VAL A 445 -16.53 12.59 16.57
C VAL A 445 -15.12 12.04 16.48
N ASN A 446 -14.35 12.44 15.46
CA ASN A 446 -12.98 11.98 15.24
C ASN A 446 -12.00 13.15 15.19
N LEU A 447 -10.92 13.06 15.96
CA LEU A 447 -9.85 14.05 15.99
C LEU A 447 -8.49 13.37 15.78
N LYS A 448 -7.66 13.92 14.89
CA LYS A 448 -6.23 13.63 14.80
C LYS A 448 -5.46 14.91 15.12
N LEU A 449 -4.56 14.85 16.09
CA LEU A 449 -3.59 15.90 16.38
C LEU A 449 -2.19 15.41 16.04
N ASP A 450 -1.42 16.26 15.37
CA ASP A 450 -0.08 15.97 14.87
C ASP A 450 0.85 17.16 15.15
N GLY A 451 1.93 16.98 15.92
CA GLY A 451 2.91 18.03 16.24
C GLY A 451 2.83 18.65 17.64
N CYS A 452 3.16 19.94 17.76
CA CYS A 452 3.40 20.61 19.05
C CYS A 452 2.23 21.49 19.51
N PHE A 453 1.82 21.37 20.77
CA PHE A 453 0.67 22.09 21.33
C PHE A 453 1.01 22.67 22.71
N THR A 454 0.52 23.87 23.03
CA THR A 454 0.68 24.48 24.36
C THR A 454 -0.49 24.22 25.29
N PHE A 455 -1.67 23.98 24.72
CA PHE A 455 -2.91 23.74 25.44
C PHE A 455 -3.84 22.87 24.59
N ILE A 456 -4.57 21.93 25.21
CA ILE A 456 -5.52 21.06 24.53
C ILE A 456 -6.85 21.06 25.30
N GLU A 457 -7.91 21.54 24.66
CA GLU A 457 -9.28 21.51 25.17
C GLU A 457 -10.18 20.83 24.12
N LEU A 458 -10.79 19.71 24.52
CA LEU A 458 -11.50 18.81 23.60
C LEU A 458 -13.03 18.92 23.77
N PRO A 459 -13.81 18.69 22.71
CA PRO A 459 -15.27 18.62 22.81
C PRO A 459 -15.72 17.30 23.44
N THR A 460 -16.80 17.33 24.21
CA THR A 460 -17.34 16.17 24.94
C THR A 460 -17.90 15.06 24.04
N THR A 461 -18.25 15.39 22.79
CA THR A 461 -18.81 14.45 21.80
C THR A 461 -17.78 13.57 21.11
N LEU A 462 -16.49 13.78 21.39
CA LEU A 462 -15.40 13.07 20.74
C LEU A 462 -15.42 11.58 21.11
N THR A 463 -15.45 10.69 20.12
CA THR A 463 -15.41 9.24 20.34
C THR A 463 -14.07 8.62 19.94
N SER A 464 -13.36 9.21 18.97
CA SER A 464 -12.07 8.71 18.47
C SER A 464 -11.00 9.78 18.50
N LEU A 465 -9.88 9.48 19.14
CA LEU A 465 -8.73 10.39 19.26
C LEU A 465 -7.45 9.71 18.77
N LYS A 466 -6.75 10.38 17.85
CA LYS A 466 -5.41 9.98 17.40
C LYS A 466 -4.38 11.06 17.68
N PHE A 467 -3.33 10.70 18.39
CA PHE A 467 -2.12 11.50 18.56
C PHE A 467 -1.02 10.94 17.68
N ASN A 468 -0.37 11.81 16.92
CA ASN A 468 0.78 11.46 16.09
C ASN A 468 1.90 12.45 16.37
N SER A 469 3.10 11.98 16.69
CA SER A 469 4.24 12.86 16.97
C SER A 469 3.91 14.01 17.93
N LEU A 470 3.02 13.75 18.90
CA LEU A 470 2.49 14.77 19.77
C LEU A 470 3.57 15.18 20.78
N GLN A 471 3.84 16.48 20.85
CA GLN A 471 4.65 17.09 21.89
C GLN A 471 3.76 17.96 22.77
N TYR A 472 3.52 17.50 23.99
CA TYR A 472 2.68 18.18 24.98
C TYR A 472 3.20 17.88 26.39
N ASN A 473 3.61 18.91 27.11
CA ASN A 473 4.29 18.77 28.41
C ASN A 473 3.34 18.75 29.63
N ASN A 474 2.04 18.89 29.40
CA ASN A 474 1.03 18.91 30.47
C ASN A 474 0.20 17.61 30.47
N ILE A 475 -0.61 17.44 31.52
CA ILE A 475 -1.56 16.34 31.60
C ILE A 475 -2.72 16.60 30.61
N ILE A 476 -3.06 15.58 29.83
CA ILE A 476 -4.24 15.54 28.97
C ILE A 476 -5.37 14.87 29.76
N ASP A 477 -6.32 15.66 30.23
CA ASP A 477 -7.49 15.13 30.94
C ASP A 477 -8.61 14.76 29.95
N LEU A 478 -8.87 13.47 29.79
CA LEU A 478 -9.94 12.94 28.94
C LEU A 478 -11.14 12.43 29.75
N SER A 479 -11.13 12.55 31.09
CA SER A 479 -12.10 11.92 32.00
C SER A 479 -13.56 12.31 31.70
N SER A 480 -13.79 13.53 31.22
CA SER A 480 -15.10 14.10 30.91
C SER A 480 -15.56 13.90 29.45
N VAL A 481 -14.76 13.22 28.64
CA VAL A 481 -15.00 13.05 27.20
C VAL A 481 -15.41 11.61 26.88
N LEU A 482 -16.37 11.42 25.97
CA LEU A 482 -16.91 10.10 25.62
C LEU A 482 -16.04 9.29 24.64
N ILE A 483 -14.72 9.31 24.84
CA ILE A 483 -13.77 8.65 23.94
C ILE A 483 -13.87 7.13 24.10
N THR A 484 -14.10 6.43 22.99
CA THR A 484 -14.13 4.96 22.91
C THR A 484 -12.84 4.40 22.34
N THR A 485 -12.09 5.16 21.53
CA THR A 485 -10.83 4.69 20.93
C THR A 485 -9.74 5.74 21.00
N ILE A 486 -8.56 5.36 21.51
CA ILE A 486 -7.35 6.18 21.55
C ILE A 486 -6.24 5.49 20.74
N HIS A 487 -5.58 6.25 19.87
CA HIS A 487 -4.40 5.79 19.13
C HIS A 487 -3.26 6.80 19.29
N ILE A 488 -2.10 6.35 19.77
CA ILE A 488 -0.92 7.19 20.01
C ILE A 488 0.25 6.63 19.21
N VAL A 489 0.86 7.46 18.38
CA VAL A 489 1.95 7.09 17.49
C VAL A 489 3.09 8.08 17.65
N ASN A 490 4.32 7.59 17.77
CA ASN A 490 5.56 8.37 17.77
C ASN A 490 5.57 9.56 18.76
N SER A 491 4.86 9.47 19.88
CA SER A 491 4.67 10.58 20.82
C SER A 491 5.45 10.36 22.11
N GLY A 492 6.16 11.38 22.60
CA GLY A 492 7.04 11.26 23.77
C GLY A 492 6.48 11.95 25.02
N ASN A 493 6.65 11.32 26.18
CA ASN A 493 6.34 11.86 27.52
C ASN A 493 4.92 12.39 27.69
N LEU A 494 3.91 11.66 27.19
CA LEU A 494 2.52 12.05 27.35
C LEU A 494 1.94 11.56 28.69
N PHE A 495 1.22 12.41 29.40
CA PHE A 495 0.48 12.05 30.61
C PHE A 495 -1.02 12.19 30.35
N ILE A 496 -1.79 11.10 30.48
CA ILE A 496 -3.19 11.06 30.04
C ILE A 496 -4.08 10.48 31.14
N ILE A 497 -5.11 11.23 31.55
CA ILE A 497 -6.19 10.70 32.40
C ILE A 497 -7.26 10.12 31.49
N LEU A 498 -7.54 8.82 31.61
CA LEU A 498 -8.44 8.11 30.70
C LEU A 498 -9.93 8.29 31.03
N PRO A 499 -10.83 8.25 30.02
CA PRO A 499 -12.27 8.21 30.23
C PRO A 499 -12.77 6.80 30.54
N GLN A 500 -13.87 6.70 31.29
CA GLN A 500 -14.47 5.42 31.69
C GLN A 500 -15.08 4.64 30.50
N CYS A 501 -15.50 5.32 29.43
CA CYS A 501 -16.16 4.69 28.28
C CYS A 501 -15.19 4.06 27.26
N LEU A 502 -13.89 4.11 27.53
CA LEU A 502 -12.84 3.67 26.61
C LEU A 502 -12.95 2.16 26.31
N LYS A 503 -12.83 1.81 25.02
CA LYS A 503 -12.90 0.43 24.51
C LYS A 503 -11.62 -0.03 23.83
N GLU A 504 -10.88 0.87 23.19
CA GLU A 504 -9.66 0.50 22.48
C GLU A 504 -8.51 1.48 22.74
N ILE A 505 -7.33 0.94 23.01
CA ILE A 505 -6.07 1.67 23.08
C ILE A 505 -5.06 1.05 22.13
N LYS A 506 -4.44 1.88 21.29
CA LYS A 506 -3.35 1.48 20.39
C LYS A 506 -2.17 2.41 20.59
N LEU A 507 -1.00 1.84 20.88
CA LEU A 507 0.25 2.57 21.12
C LEU A 507 1.34 2.08 20.16
N GLU A 508 2.07 3.03 19.56
CA GLU A 508 3.24 2.73 18.74
C GLU A 508 4.38 3.72 18.99
N LYS A 509 5.59 3.22 19.24
CA LYS A 509 6.83 4.03 19.35
C LYS A 509 6.64 5.27 20.23
N SER A 510 5.93 5.10 21.33
CA SER A 510 5.51 6.21 22.18
C SER A 510 5.93 5.98 23.63
N SER A 511 6.00 7.08 24.37
CA SER A 511 6.19 7.11 25.82
C SER A 511 4.97 7.75 26.49
N VAL A 512 4.19 6.99 27.26
CA VAL A 512 2.88 7.43 27.78
C VAL A 512 2.62 6.95 29.21
N SER A 513 2.13 7.83 30.10
CA SER A 513 1.49 7.45 31.37
C SER A 513 -0.03 7.54 31.26
N PHE A 514 -0.71 6.49 31.71
CA PHE A 514 -2.16 6.46 31.88
C PHE A 514 -2.56 6.53 33.34
N MET A 515 -3.56 7.37 33.61
CA MET A 515 -4.21 7.49 34.91
C MET A 515 -5.70 7.11 34.80
N ASN A 516 -6.33 6.75 35.92
CA ASN A 516 -7.75 6.40 36.04
C ASN A 516 -8.16 5.12 35.27
N THR A 517 -7.32 4.09 35.29
CA THR A 517 -7.53 2.85 34.50
C THR A 517 -8.40 1.80 35.19
N GLN A 518 -8.50 1.84 36.52
CA GLN A 518 -9.07 0.77 37.37
C GLN A 518 -10.51 0.34 37.02
N ASN A 519 -11.30 1.25 36.42
CA ASN A 519 -12.71 1.02 36.08
C ASN A 519 -12.97 0.89 34.57
N ILE A 520 -11.93 0.73 33.75
CA ILE A 520 -12.05 0.68 32.29
C ILE A 520 -12.04 -0.77 31.80
N CYS A 521 -13.04 -1.12 30.99
CA CYS A 521 -13.15 -2.41 30.30
C CYS A 521 -12.81 -2.26 28.82
N LEU A 522 -11.62 -2.69 28.43
CA LEU A 522 -11.13 -2.62 27.06
C LEU A 522 -11.54 -3.86 26.25
N ASN A 523 -11.99 -3.62 25.02
CA ASN A 523 -12.12 -4.64 24.00
C ASN A 523 -10.75 -4.99 23.40
N GLU A 524 -9.91 -3.98 23.19
CA GLU A 524 -8.57 -4.17 22.61
C GLU A 524 -7.54 -3.22 23.25
N PHE A 525 -6.43 -3.79 23.72
CA PHE A 525 -5.22 -3.07 24.09
C PHE A 525 -4.08 -3.55 23.20
N SER A 526 -3.48 -2.65 22.43
CA SER A 526 -2.35 -2.98 21.55
C SER A 526 -1.18 -2.03 21.80
N MET A 527 0.00 -2.60 21.99
CA MET A 527 1.23 -1.84 22.20
C MET A 527 2.35 -2.39 21.30
N TYR A 528 3.03 -1.48 20.62
CA TYR A 528 4.10 -1.83 19.70
C TYR A 528 5.31 -0.90 19.83
N ASP A 529 6.47 -1.48 20.16
CA ASP A 529 7.78 -0.81 20.16
C ASP A 529 7.79 0.50 20.97
N CYS A 530 7.00 0.55 22.05
CA CYS A 530 6.89 1.74 22.90
C CYS A 530 8.13 1.84 23.79
N ASP A 531 8.65 3.04 23.99
CA ASP A 531 9.83 3.24 24.82
C ASP A 531 9.49 3.11 26.30
N TRP A 532 8.29 3.56 26.69
CA TRP A 532 7.80 3.53 28.06
C TRP A 532 6.28 3.61 28.12
N VAL A 533 5.64 2.76 28.91
CA VAL A 533 4.21 2.88 29.21
C VAL A 533 4.02 2.67 30.71
N GLU A 534 3.47 3.69 31.37
CA GLU A 534 3.11 3.65 32.78
C GLU A 534 1.60 3.63 32.91
N ILE A 535 1.09 2.86 33.86
CA ILE A 535 -0.35 2.74 34.13
C ILE A 535 -0.51 2.79 35.64
N ASP A 536 -1.30 3.74 36.15
CA ASP A 536 -1.50 3.99 37.58
C ASP A 536 -2.13 2.81 38.32
N ASN A 537 -3.04 2.10 37.68
CA ASN A 537 -3.71 0.90 38.18
C ASN A 537 -3.89 -0.12 37.04
N PRO A 538 -4.13 -1.41 37.31
CA PRO A 538 -4.53 -2.33 36.26
C PRO A 538 -5.91 -1.98 35.70
N PHE A 539 -6.11 -2.19 34.39
CA PHE A 539 -7.45 -2.11 33.78
C PHE A 539 -8.41 -3.12 34.40
N HIS A 540 -9.71 -2.79 34.50
CA HIS A 540 -10.71 -3.72 35.04
C HIS A 540 -10.78 -5.03 34.23
N SER A 541 -10.78 -4.91 32.91
CA SER A 541 -10.70 -6.07 32.00
C SER A 541 -10.15 -5.67 30.64
N ILE A 542 -9.49 -6.62 29.97
CA ILE A 542 -9.01 -6.49 28.60
C ILE A 542 -9.43 -7.76 27.85
N LEU A 543 -10.33 -7.66 26.86
CA LEU A 543 -10.77 -8.82 26.07
C LEU A 543 -9.68 -9.32 25.11
N LYS A 544 -8.92 -8.39 24.52
CA LYS A 544 -7.83 -8.70 23.58
C LYS A 544 -6.61 -7.85 23.89
N GLN A 545 -5.49 -8.49 24.16
CA GLN A 545 -4.22 -7.82 24.46
C GLN A 545 -3.15 -8.23 23.43
N ASN A 546 -2.51 -7.25 22.81
CA ASN A 546 -1.45 -7.45 21.81
C ASN A 546 -0.22 -6.62 22.21
N ILE A 547 0.84 -7.23 22.73
CA ILE A 547 2.05 -6.53 23.18
C ILE A 547 3.28 -7.02 22.41
N PHE A 548 4.03 -6.10 21.81
CA PHE A 548 5.23 -6.40 21.03
C PHE A 548 6.32 -5.34 21.23
N MET A 549 7.42 -5.71 21.89
CA MET A 549 8.55 -4.81 22.18
C MET A 549 9.79 -5.26 21.39
N LYS A 550 10.59 -4.33 20.83
CA LYS A 550 11.89 -4.69 20.20
C LYS A 550 13.00 -4.94 21.21
N THR A 551 12.86 -4.44 22.43
CA THR A 551 13.87 -4.56 23.50
C THR A 551 13.29 -5.25 24.72
N ASN A 552 14.10 -5.99 25.47
CA ASN A 552 13.80 -6.55 26.81
C ASN A 552 13.56 -5.47 27.90
N LYS A 553 13.15 -4.25 27.51
CA LYS A 553 12.84 -3.18 28.46
C LYS A 553 11.52 -3.52 29.17
N PRO A 554 11.50 -3.51 30.51
CA PRO A 554 10.32 -3.89 31.27
C PRO A 554 9.17 -2.90 31.01
N ILE A 555 7.97 -3.43 30.82
CA ILE A 555 6.74 -2.68 31.04
C ILE A 555 6.62 -2.53 32.55
N ILE A 556 6.75 -1.31 33.06
CA ILE A 556 6.66 -1.06 34.50
C ILE A 556 5.18 -0.89 34.85
N TYR A 557 4.57 -1.94 35.38
CA TYR A 557 3.36 -1.81 36.18
C TYR A 557 3.78 -1.28 37.56
N MET A 558 3.35 -0.08 37.94
CA MET A 558 3.37 0.32 39.34
C MET A 558 2.04 -0.08 39.96
N ASP A 559 2.01 -1.21 40.67
CA ASP A 559 0.94 -1.50 41.61
C ASP A 559 1.23 -0.70 42.89
N CYS A 560 0.52 0.41 43.11
CA CYS A 560 0.72 1.24 44.30
C CYS A 560 0.19 0.61 45.59
N ASN A 561 -0.38 -0.61 45.56
CA ASN A 561 -0.91 -1.28 46.75
C ASN A 561 -0.19 -2.57 47.13
N THR A 562 0.69 -3.10 46.28
CA THR A 562 1.60 -4.19 46.67
C THR A 562 2.98 -3.92 46.08
N ASP A 563 4.02 -3.87 46.92
CA ASP A 563 5.44 -3.82 46.50
C ASP A 563 5.84 -5.11 45.75
N LYS A 564 5.20 -5.40 44.62
CA LYS A 564 5.45 -6.53 43.75
C LYS A 564 5.60 -6.05 42.31
N LEU A 565 6.86 -5.98 41.88
CA LEU A 565 7.20 -5.97 40.46
C LEU A 565 6.71 -7.28 39.82
N PHE A 566 5.69 -7.21 38.95
CA PHE A 566 5.37 -8.31 38.05
C PHE A 566 6.09 -8.11 36.71
N THR A 567 7.18 -8.84 36.50
CA THR A 567 7.77 -9.06 35.19
C THR A 567 7.09 -10.27 34.55
N GLU A 568 6.13 -10.07 33.65
CA GLU A 568 5.69 -11.17 32.78
C GLU A 568 6.73 -11.41 31.68
N ASN A 569 7.77 -12.17 32.02
CA ASN A 569 8.49 -12.97 31.03
C ASN A 569 7.73 -14.29 30.85
N SER A 570 6.85 -14.36 29.86
CA SER A 570 6.40 -15.64 29.33
C SER A 570 6.60 -15.72 27.82
N ILE A 571 7.87 -15.65 27.42
CA ILE A 571 8.35 -16.38 26.25
C ILE A 571 9.31 -17.44 26.80
N SER A 572 8.79 -18.65 27.00
CA SER A 572 9.65 -19.82 27.17
C SER A 572 10.21 -20.21 25.80
N SER A 573 11.34 -19.61 25.44
CA SER A 573 12.29 -20.22 24.53
C SER A 573 13.67 -19.80 24.99
N ASN A 574 14.41 -20.76 25.56
CA ASN A 574 15.83 -20.62 25.82
C ASN A 574 16.53 -20.16 24.54
N GLU A 575 17.04 -18.95 24.53
CA GLU A 575 18.02 -18.49 23.55
C GLU A 575 19.29 -18.08 24.32
N SER A 576 20.37 -18.77 23.98
CA SER A 576 21.73 -18.35 24.25
C SER A 576 22.04 -17.13 23.40
N GLU A 577 22.61 -16.12 24.05
CA GLU A 577 23.08 -14.86 23.48
C GLU A 577 24.15 -15.08 22.40
N GLU A 578 23.96 -14.50 21.22
CA GLU A 578 25.08 -14.09 20.36
C GLU A 578 24.87 -12.65 19.89
N HIS A 579 25.83 -11.81 20.27
CA HIS A 579 25.91 -10.40 19.91
C HIS A 579 26.12 -10.19 18.41
N PHE A 580 25.32 -9.33 17.80
CA PHE A 580 25.65 -8.71 16.51
C PHE A 580 25.72 -7.19 16.65
N ASN A 581 26.96 -6.68 16.64
CA ASN A 581 27.27 -5.30 16.34
C ASN A 581 27.09 -5.06 14.84
N THR A 582 26.31 -4.06 14.44
CA THR A 582 26.55 -3.31 13.21
C THR A 582 26.14 -1.85 13.42
N SER A 583 27.17 -1.01 13.53
CA SER A 583 27.11 0.40 13.18
C SER A 583 26.87 0.49 11.68
N ASP A 584 25.88 1.27 11.23
CA ASP A 584 25.94 1.93 9.93
C ASP A 584 25.06 3.18 9.92
N SER A 585 25.75 4.29 9.74
CA SER A 585 25.23 5.62 9.48
C SER A 585 24.83 5.75 8.02
N TYR A 586 23.60 6.17 7.71
CA TYR A 586 23.30 6.84 6.45
C TYR A 586 22.24 7.93 6.66
N GLY A 587 22.67 9.18 6.47
CA GLY A 587 21.81 10.30 6.19
C GLY A 587 21.49 10.38 4.70
N SER A 588 20.27 10.81 4.39
CA SER A 588 19.86 11.71 3.30
C SER A 588 18.34 11.55 3.11
N ILE A 589 17.61 12.58 3.54
CA ILE A 589 16.14 12.68 3.42
C ILE A 589 15.85 13.12 1.98
N SER A 590 15.22 12.25 1.18
CA SER A 590 14.60 12.62 -0.09
C SER A 590 13.10 12.90 0.14
N PHE A 591 12.66 14.10 -0.27
CA PHE A 591 11.33 14.68 -0.06
C PHE A 591 10.21 14.11 -0.95
N GLU A 592 10.38 12.92 -1.55
CA GLU A 592 9.36 12.32 -2.45
C GLU A 592 8.28 11.51 -1.72
N ASN A 593 8.46 11.19 -0.43
CA ASN A 593 7.57 10.29 0.31
C ASN A 593 6.20 10.88 0.67
N GLU A 594 6.03 12.21 0.73
CA GLU A 594 4.77 12.83 1.17
C GLU A 594 3.63 12.74 0.14
N THR A 595 3.95 12.56 -1.14
CA THR A 595 2.92 12.37 -2.17
C THR A 595 2.28 10.98 -2.11
N SER A 596 2.97 9.99 -1.52
CA SER A 596 2.53 8.59 -1.47
C SER A 596 1.42 8.32 -0.44
N GLU A 597 1.32 9.11 0.64
CA GLU A 597 0.28 8.92 1.67
C GLU A 597 -1.12 9.33 1.19
N ILE A 598 -1.23 10.27 0.24
CA ILE A 598 -2.52 10.73 -0.29
C ILE A 598 -3.15 9.70 -1.24
N TYR A 599 -2.35 8.83 -1.85
CA TYR A 599 -2.83 7.75 -2.74
C TYR A 599 -3.17 6.44 -1.99
N ARG A 600 -2.80 6.31 -0.70
CA ARG A 600 -3.05 5.09 0.08
C ARG A 600 -4.42 5.02 0.76
N ASP A 601 -5.13 6.15 0.83
CA ASP A 601 -6.45 6.25 1.49
C ASP A 601 -7.65 6.13 0.51
N GLU A 602 -7.48 5.54 -0.69
CA GLU A 602 -8.59 5.14 -1.60
C GLU A 602 -8.75 3.63 -1.73
#